data_AF-A0A371P3S8-F1
#
_entry.id   AF-A0A371P3S8-F1
#
_cell.length_a   1.000
_cell.length_b   1.000
_cell.length_c   1.000
_cell.angle_alpha   90.00
_cell.angle_beta   90.00
_cell.angle_gamma   90.00
#
_symmetry.space_group_name_H-M   'P 1'
#
loop_
_entity.id
_entity.type
_entity.pdbx_description
1 polymer ?
#
loop_
_entity_poly.entity_id
_entity_poly.type
_entity_poly.pdbx_seq_one_letter_code
_entity_poly.pdbx_strand_id
1 'polypeptide(L)'
;MMLPPAQQTEDTMVDIHPRPTAPVSGGKGKGSGRGSGAKLEKQLAAATATVDELEAQVTALRARVEMLEGQVDHWKRRAAKHKSRVKKVTERAERALVEATEAARQRASAKAEKKIRQAIADHGTDDRPRAEPMALKDAPELPEASWNVTRLRSAAREQGVSGYSRMSKQQLLDVLI
;
A
#
# COMPACT_ATOMS: atom_id res chain seq x y z
N MET A 1 10.77 19.54 -17.23
CA MET A 1 9.90 19.91 -16.10
C MET A 1 10.77 20.60 -15.07
N MET A 2 10.73 21.93 -15.00
CA MET A 2 11.52 22.70 -14.02
C MET A 2 10.79 22.73 -12.67
N LEU A 3 11.50 22.38 -11.60
CA LEU A 3 11.08 22.63 -10.22
C LEU A 3 11.35 24.10 -9.85
N PRO A 4 10.46 24.78 -9.12
CA PRO A 4 10.78 26.06 -8.50
C PRO A 4 11.52 25.86 -7.15
N PRO A 5 12.45 26.77 -6.79
CA PRO A 5 13.20 26.71 -5.54
C PRO A 5 12.39 27.15 -4.32
N ALA A 6 12.67 26.52 -3.19
CA ALA A 6 12.15 26.86 -1.87
C ALA A 6 12.63 28.27 -1.48
N GLN A 7 11.68 29.17 -1.18
CA GLN A 7 12.00 30.46 -0.60
C GLN A 7 12.01 30.37 0.93
N GLN A 8 13.10 30.91 1.45
CA GLN A 8 13.45 31.08 2.84
C GLN A 8 12.41 31.93 3.57
N THR A 9 11.99 31.48 4.75
CA THR A 9 11.26 32.30 5.72
C THR A 9 12.28 33.17 6.45
N GLU A 10 12.45 34.41 6.00
CA GLU A 10 13.10 35.44 6.82
C GLU A 10 12.07 36.02 7.79
N ASP A 11 12.36 35.77 9.05
CA ASP A 11 11.67 36.26 10.23
C ASP A 11 12.07 37.73 10.43
N THR A 12 11.34 38.65 9.80
CA THR A 12 11.53 40.09 10.04
C THR A 12 10.91 40.49 11.38
N MET A 13 11.78 40.43 12.38
CA MET A 13 11.76 41.11 13.66
C MET A 13 11.21 42.54 13.53
N VAL A 14 10.08 42.80 14.19
CA VAL A 14 9.47 44.14 14.29
C VAL A 14 10.33 44.98 15.24
N ASP A 15 11.24 45.77 14.69
CA ASP A 15 12.02 46.77 15.42
C ASP A 15 11.10 47.91 15.89
N ILE A 16 10.73 47.87 17.17
CA ILE A 16 9.98 48.92 17.85
C ILE A 16 10.98 50.02 18.24
N HIS A 17 11.08 51.08 17.43
CA HIS A 17 11.86 52.26 17.80
C HIS A 17 11.30 52.97 19.04
N PRO A 18 12.15 53.49 19.96
CA PRO A 18 11.73 54.12 21.20
C PRO A 18 11.16 55.54 21.00
N ARG A 19 10.16 55.88 21.81
CA ARG A 19 9.57 57.23 21.96
C ARG A 19 10.66 58.26 22.33
N PRO A 20 10.72 59.43 21.68
CA PRO A 20 11.56 60.53 22.15
C PRO A 20 10.96 61.16 23.41
N THR A 21 11.70 61.11 24.51
CA THR A 21 11.41 61.87 25.74
C THR A 21 11.78 63.34 25.53
N ALA A 22 10.83 64.24 25.78
CA ALA A 22 11.05 65.68 25.66
C ALA A 22 11.79 66.23 26.89
N PRO A 23 12.73 67.18 26.74
CA PRO A 23 13.34 67.86 27.87
C PRO A 23 12.40 68.90 28.47
N VAL A 24 12.23 68.87 29.79
CA VAL A 24 11.69 69.98 30.58
C VAL A 24 12.70 71.13 30.56
N SER A 25 12.31 72.25 29.97
CA SER A 25 13.06 73.51 30.04
C SER A 25 12.08 74.64 30.35
N GLY A 26 12.24 75.22 31.54
CA GLY A 26 11.54 76.41 31.97
C GLY A 26 12.05 77.65 31.22
N GLY A 27 11.12 78.47 30.73
CA GLY A 27 11.43 79.71 30.04
C GLY A 27 10.20 80.59 29.89
N LYS A 28 10.11 81.62 30.74
CA LYS A 28 9.08 82.66 30.75
C LYS A 28 9.26 83.52 29.49
N GLY A 29 8.37 83.37 28.50
CA GLY A 29 8.43 84.11 27.24
C GLY A 29 7.05 84.36 26.64
N LYS A 30 6.54 85.59 26.81
CA LYS A 30 5.41 86.16 26.08
C LYS A 30 5.71 86.10 24.58
N GLY A 31 4.95 85.32 23.79
CA GLY A 31 5.04 85.34 22.31
C GLY A 31 4.71 84.06 21.53
N SER A 32 4.15 83.00 22.12
CA SER A 32 4.15 81.63 21.54
C SER A 32 2.84 81.13 20.90
N GLY A 33 1.92 81.99 20.47
CA GLY A 33 0.63 81.54 19.90
C GLY A 33 0.71 81.01 18.45
N ARG A 34 1.65 81.52 17.64
CA ARG A 34 1.67 81.28 16.18
C ARG A 34 2.53 80.08 15.76
N GLY A 35 3.56 79.74 16.54
CA GLY A 35 4.46 78.63 16.25
C GLY A 35 3.93 77.25 16.68
N SER A 36 3.12 77.18 17.74
CA SER A 36 2.50 75.91 18.17
C SER A 36 1.37 75.49 17.23
N GLY A 37 0.57 76.43 16.73
CA GLY A 37 -0.48 76.17 15.73
C GLY A 37 0.08 75.56 14.45
N ALA A 38 1.14 76.16 13.88
CA ALA A 38 1.78 75.64 12.68
C ALA A 38 2.40 74.23 12.85
N LYS A 39 2.85 73.88 14.07
CA LYS A 39 3.35 72.53 14.36
C LYS A 39 2.20 71.52 14.44
N LEU A 40 1.09 71.90 15.08
CA LEU A 40 -0.12 71.07 15.17
C LEU A 40 -0.74 70.83 13.79
N GLU A 41 -0.79 71.84 12.93
CA GLU A 41 -1.28 71.69 11.54
C GLU A 41 -0.42 70.71 10.74
N LYS A 42 0.92 70.79 10.85
CA LYS A 42 1.81 69.83 10.20
C LYS A 42 1.62 68.41 10.73
N GLN A 43 1.43 68.25 12.04
CA GLN A 43 1.16 66.95 12.65
C GLN A 43 -0.20 66.39 12.21
N LEU A 44 -1.23 67.24 12.11
CA LEU A 44 -2.54 66.86 11.60
C LEU A 44 -2.45 66.39 10.15
N ALA A 45 -1.78 67.16 9.29
CA ALA A 45 -1.59 66.80 7.87
C ALA A 45 -0.83 65.48 7.71
N ALA A 46 0.23 65.26 8.51
CA ALA A 46 0.96 64.00 8.52
C ALA A 46 0.08 62.83 8.99
N ALA A 47 -0.71 63.04 10.06
CA ALA A 47 -1.63 62.02 10.55
C ALA A 47 -2.71 61.68 9.51
N THR A 48 -3.31 62.69 8.85
CA THR A 48 -4.27 62.47 7.75
C THR A 48 -3.64 61.66 6.62
N ALA A 49 -2.44 62.01 6.17
CA ALA A 49 -1.74 61.25 5.14
C ALA A 49 -1.48 59.79 5.55
N THR A 50 -1.15 59.54 6.83
CA THR A 50 -1.00 58.16 7.31
C THR A 50 -2.32 57.40 7.39
N VAL A 51 -3.44 58.08 7.69
CA VAL A 51 -4.77 57.47 7.67
C VAL A 51 -5.14 57.09 6.24
N ASP A 52 -4.96 57.99 5.28
CA ASP A 52 -5.27 57.74 3.87
C ASP A 52 -4.46 56.55 3.32
N GLU A 53 -3.17 56.47 3.66
CA GLU A 53 -2.30 55.34 3.27
C GLU A 53 -2.76 54.03 3.90
N LEU A 54 -3.08 54.02 5.20
CA LEU A 54 -3.59 52.83 5.88
C LEU A 54 -4.95 52.38 5.32
N GLU A 55 -5.83 53.32 4.96
CA GLU A 55 -7.11 53.02 4.30
C GLU A 55 -6.90 52.37 2.92
N ALA A 56 -5.93 52.86 2.14
CA ALA A 56 -5.55 52.26 0.87
C ALA A 56 -5.01 50.83 1.06
N GLN A 57 -4.14 50.61 2.05
CA GLN A 57 -3.62 49.28 2.38
C GLN A 57 -4.71 48.31 2.84
N VAL A 58 -5.63 48.76 3.71
CA VAL A 58 -6.77 47.94 4.15
C VAL A 58 -7.64 47.54 2.96
N THR A 59 -7.88 48.46 2.03
CA THR A 59 -8.64 48.18 0.80
C THR A 59 -7.93 47.14 -0.08
N ALA A 60 -6.62 47.29 -0.28
CA ALA A 60 -5.82 46.33 -1.04
C ALA A 60 -5.79 44.93 -0.39
N LEU A 61 -5.64 44.88 0.94
CA LEU A 61 -5.66 43.62 1.68
C LEU A 61 -7.01 42.94 1.60
N ARG A 62 -8.12 43.67 1.69
CA ARG A 62 -9.48 43.12 1.52
C ARG A 62 -9.66 42.48 0.14
N ALA A 63 -9.23 43.17 -0.93
CA ALA A 63 -9.29 42.62 -2.28
C ALA A 63 -8.43 41.35 -2.43
N ARG A 64 -7.27 41.29 -1.76
CA ARG A 64 -6.42 40.10 -1.76
C ARG A 64 -7.06 38.93 -1.01
N VAL A 65 -7.73 39.19 0.12
CA VAL A 65 -8.47 38.17 0.87
C VAL A 65 -9.59 37.59 0.01
N GLU A 66 -10.41 38.43 -0.63
CA GLU A 66 -11.50 37.99 -1.51
C GLU A 66 -10.99 37.12 -2.67
N MET A 67 -9.87 37.51 -3.29
CA MET A 67 -9.22 36.72 -4.33
C MET A 67 -8.78 35.34 -3.81
N LEU A 68 -8.14 35.29 -2.64
CA LEU A 68 -7.67 34.05 -2.02
C LEU A 68 -8.84 33.14 -1.63
N GLU A 69 -9.93 33.70 -1.11
CA GLU A 69 -11.16 32.96 -0.83
C GLU A 69 -11.72 32.32 -2.11
N GLY A 70 -11.76 33.07 -3.21
CA GLY A 70 -12.15 32.53 -4.52
C GLY A 70 -11.24 31.39 -5.00
N GLN A 71 -9.93 31.51 -4.79
CA GLN A 71 -8.97 30.43 -5.11
C GLN A 71 -9.20 29.20 -4.22
N VAL A 72 -9.40 29.37 -2.92
CA VAL A 72 -9.71 28.28 -1.98
C VAL A 72 -10.96 27.53 -2.44
N ASP A 73 -12.01 28.24 -2.83
CA ASP A 73 -13.23 27.65 -3.34
C ASP A 73 -13.04 26.91 -4.66
N HIS A 74 -12.22 27.45 -5.57
CA HIS A 74 -11.83 26.76 -6.80
C HIS A 74 -11.13 25.42 -6.48
N TRP A 75 -10.14 25.44 -5.58
CA TRP A 75 -9.40 24.24 -5.19
C TRP A 75 -10.27 23.22 -4.45
N LYS A 76 -11.20 23.66 -3.59
CA LYS A 76 -12.20 22.79 -2.94
C LYS A 76 -13.06 22.05 -3.97
N ARG A 77 -13.59 22.76 -4.97
CA ARG A 77 -14.38 22.15 -6.05
C ARG A 77 -13.55 21.13 -6.84
N ARG A 78 -12.30 21.48 -7.16
CA ARG A 78 -11.39 20.57 -7.86
C ARG A 78 -11.08 19.32 -7.04
N ALA A 79 -10.81 19.46 -5.74
CA ALA A 79 -10.56 18.36 -4.81
C ALA A 79 -11.78 17.43 -4.73
N ALA A 80 -13.00 17.97 -4.63
CA ALA A 80 -14.23 17.17 -4.64
C ALA A 80 -14.40 16.37 -5.95
N LYS A 81 -14.08 16.98 -7.10
CA LYS A 81 -14.08 16.28 -8.40
C LYS A 81 -13.05 15.16 -8.43
N HIS A 82 -11.84 15.37 -7.93
CA HIS A 82 -10.84 14.30 -7.84
C HIS A 82 -11.27 13.18 -6.90
N LYS A 83 -11.81 13.51 -5.72
CA LYS A 83 -12.32 12.53 -4.75
C LYS A 83 -13.41 11.63 -5.36
N SER A 84 -14.36 12.21 -6.10
CA SER A 84 -15.40 11.44 -6.79
C SER A 84 -14.85 10.57 -7.93
N ARG A 85 -13.83 11.04 -8.67
CA ARG A 85 -13.14 10.23 -9.68
C ARG A 85 -12.40 9.05 -9.05
N VAL A 86 -11.67 9.27 -7.96
CA VAL A 86 -10.98 8.20 -7.23
C VAL A 86 -12.00 7.17 -6.77
N LYS A 87 -13.09 7.60 -6.11
CA LYS A 87 -14.16 6.69 -5.66
C LYS A 87 -14.72 5.82 -6.81
N LYS A 88 -14.97 6.42 -7.97
CA LYS A 88 -15.46 5.66 -9.15
C LYS A 88 -14.44 4.65 -9.66
N VAL A 89 -13.15 5.00 -9.64
CA VAL A 89 -12.09 4.09 -10.09
C VAL A 89 -11.91 2.96 -9.08
N THR A 90 -11.93 3.24 -7.78
CA THR A 90 -11.82 2.21 -6.73
C THR A 90 -12.99 1.25 -6.79
N GLU A 91 -14.23 1.74 -6.89
CA GLU A 91 -15.42 0.88 -7.02
C GLU A 91 -15.36 0.00 -8.29
N ARG A 92 -14.83 0.53 -9.40
CA ARG A 92 -14.65 -0.26 -10.64
C ARG A 92 -13.57 -1.32 -10.48
N ALA A 93 -12.47 -0.98 -9.82
CA ALA A 93 -11.39 -1.93 -9.56
C ALA A 93 -11.86 -3.05 -8.65
N GLU A 94 -12.61 -2.73 -7.58
CA GLU A 94 -13.20 -3.72 -6.67
C GLU A 94 -14.16 -4.67 -7.41
N ARG A 95 -15.06 -4.14 -8.24
CA ARG A 95 -15.95 -4.98 -9.07
C ARG A 95 -15.18 -5.86 -10.03
N ALA A 96 -14.19 -5.31 -10.72
CA ALA A 96 -13.36 -6.07 -11.66
C ALA A 96 -12.59 -7.20 -10.96
N LEU A 97 -12.12 -6.99 -9.72
CA LEU A 97 -11.48 -8.04 -8.92
C LEU A 97 -12.48 -9.15 -8.58
N VAL A 98 -13.69 -8.82 -8.13
CA VAL A 98 -14.73 -9.82 -7.84
C VAL A 98 -15.08 -10.60 -9.10
N GLU A 99 -15.41 -9.93 -10.20
CA GLU A 99 -15.74 -10.56 -11.49
C GLU A 99 -14.59 -11.44 -12.00
N ALA A 100 -13.33 -11.00 -11.89
CA ALA A 100 -12.18 -11.79 -12.29
C ALA A 100 -12.02 -13.06 -11.44
N THR A 101 -12.23 -12.96 -10.13
CA THR A 101 -12.15 -14.12 -9.22
C THR A 101 -13.26 -15.13 -9.48
N GLU A 102 -14.48 -14.66 -9.73
CA GLU A 102 -15.62 -15.51 -10.08
C GLU A 102 -15.44 -16.17 -11.45
N ALA A 103 -15.01 -15.41 -12.46
CA ALA A 103 -14.72 -15.95 -13.78
C ALA A 103 -13.57 -16.98 -13.74
N ALA A 104 -12.56 -16.77 -12.90
CA ALA A 104 -11.49 -17.75 -12.70
C ALA A 104 -12.03 -19.05 -12.07
N ARG A 105 -12.90 -18.96 -11.06
CA ARG A 105 -13.57 -20.13 -10.45
C ARG A 105 -14.45 -20.87 -11.44
N GLN A 106 -15.27 -20.16 -12.21
CA GLN A 106 -16.13 -20.76 -13.26
C GLN A 106 -15.31 -21.44 -14.35
N ARG A 107 -14.20 -20.84 -14.78
CA ARG A 107 -13.28 -21.48 -15.75
C ARG A 107 -12.62 -22.72 -15.17
N ALA A 108 -12.29 -22.73 -13.88
CA ALA A 108 -11.72 -23.89 -13.20
C ALA A 108 -12.74 -25.03 -13.10
N SER A 109 -13.99 -24.74 -12.71
CA SER A 109 -15.05 -25.75 -12.63
C SER A 109 -15.41 -26.31 -14.01
N ALA A 110 -15.56 -25.46 -15.03
CA ALA A 110 -15.84 -25.92 -16.40
C ALA A 110 -14.72 -26.81 -16.96
N LYS A 111 -13.45 -26.49 -16.66
CA LYS A 111 -12.31 -27.35 -17.01
C LYS A 111 -12.35 -28.68 -16.27
N ALA A 112 -12.69 -28.69 -14.99
CA ALA A 112 -12.82 -29.91 -14.19
C ALA A 112 -13.94 -30.81 -14.73
N GLU A 113 -15.10 -30.22 -15.03
CA GLU A 113 -16.24 -30.94 -15.61
C GLU A 113 -15.91 -31.54 -16.99
N LYS A 114 -15.24 -30.77 -17.87
CA LYS A 114 -14.79 -31.29 -19.17
C LYS A 114 -13.82 -32.47 -19.00
N LYS A 115 -12.90 -32.40 -18.04
CA LYS A 115 -11.98 -33.52 -17.74
C LYS A 115 -12.71 -34.77 -17.24
N ILE A 116 -13.70 -34.60 -16.36
CA ILE A 116 -14.53 -35.71 -15.87
C ILE A 116 -15.30 -36.36 -17.02
N ARG A 117 -15.94 -35.55 -17.88
CA ARG A 117 -16.64 -36.06 -19.07
C ARG A 117 -15.71 -36.81 -20.02
N GLN A 118 -14.51 -36.29 -20.26
CA GLN A 118 -13.52 -36.95 -21.10
C GLN A 118 -13.09 -38.29 -20.49
N ALA A 119 -12.79 -38.33 -19.18
CA ALA A 119 -12.42 -39.57 -18.51
C ALA A 119 -13.53 -40.63 -18.60
N ILE A 120 -14.80 -40.23 -18.42
CA ILE A 120 -15.95 -41.14 -18.58
C ILE A 120 -16.06 -41.64 -20.03
N ALA A 121 -15.87 -40.77 -21.03
CA ALA A 121 -15.90 -41.15 -22.44
C ALA A 121 -14.77 -42.13 -22.79
N ASP A 122 -13.55 -41.84 -22.35
CA ASP A 122 -12.37 -42.69 -22.58
C ASP A 122 -12.56 -44.07 -21.93
N HIS A 123 -13.12 -44.14 -20.72
CA HIS A 123 -13.46 -45.40 -20.04
C HIS A 123 -14.69 -46.12 -20.63
N GLY A 124 -15.61 -45.41 -21.28
CA GLY A 124 -16.77 -45.98 -21.95
C GLY A 124 -16.49 -46.55 -23.33
N THR A 125 -15.40 -46.12 -23.97
CA THR A 125 -14.90 -46.66 -25.25
C THR A 125 -13.85 -47.76 -25.10
N ASP A 126 -13.43 -48.07 -23.87
CA ASP A 126 -12.48 -49.14 -23.62
C ASP A 126 -13.22 -50.48 -23.54
N ASP A 127 -13.55 -51.05 -24.70
CA ASP A 127 -13.79 -52.50 -24.90
C ASP A 127 -12.48 -53.31 -24.73
N ARG A 128 -11.54 -52.81 -23.91
CA ARG A 128 -10.46 -53.67 -23.40
C ARG A 128 -11.08 -54.53 -22.32
N PRO A 129 -10.88 -55.85 -22.35
CA PRO A 129 -11.33 -56.71 -21.28
C PRO A 129 -10.78 -56.12 -19.98
N ARG A 130 -11.70 -55.74 -19.08
CA ARG A 130 -11.42 -55.38 -17.69
C ARG A 130 -10.34 -56.34 -17.24
N ALA A 131 -9.11 -55.85 -17.08
CA ALA A 131 -8.08 -56.64 -16.47
C ALA A 131 -8.68 -57.08 -15.15
N GLU A 132 -8.95 -58.38 -15.04
CA GLU A 132 -9.28 -59.00 -13.76
C GLU A 132 -8.26 -58.44 -12.76
N PRO A 133 -8.65 -58.17 -11.50
CA PRO A 133 -7.66 -57.81 -10.50
C PRO A 133 -6.65 -58.95 -10.49
N MET A 134 -5.52 -58.75 -11.17
CA MET A 134 -4.42 -59.68 -11.14
C MET A 134 -4.08 -59.71 -9.67
N ALA A 135 -4.39 -60.86 -9.06
CA ALA A 135 -4.01 -61.17 -7.71
C ALA A 135 -2.61 -60.62 -7.52
N LEU A 136 -2.45 -59.79 -6.49
CA LEU A 136 -1.19 -59.30 -6.00
C LEU A 136 -0.29 -60.53 -5.78
N LYS A 137 0.44 -60.94 -6.82
CA LYS A 137 1.43 -62.02 -6.80
C LYS A 137 2.70 -61.60 -6.07
N ASP A 138 2.68 -60.42 -5.47
CA ASP A 138 3.73 -59.84 -4.63
C ASP A 138 3.20 -59.61 -3.21
N ALA A 139 2.38 -60.52 -2.69
CA ALA A 139 2.34 -60.71 -1.25
C ALA A 139 3.64 -61.46 -0.88
N PRO A 140 4.53 -60.92 -0.03
CA PRO A 140 5.71 -61.65 0.40
C PRO A 140 5.24 -62.91 1.11
N GLU A 141 5.34 -64.06 0.44
CA GLU A 141 5.04 -65.36 1.03
C GLU A 141 5.95 -65.53 2.25
N LEU A 142 5.35 -65.77 3.41
CA LEU A 142 6.12 -65.99 4.64
C LEU A 142 7.06 -67.19 4.42
N PRO A 143 8.32 -67.11 4.85
CA PRO A 143 9.31 -68.14 4.53
C PRO A 143 8.99 -69.42 5.29
N GLU A 144 8.59 -70.46 4.56
CA GLU A 144 8.30 -71.77 5.14
C GLU A 144 9.54 -72.67 5.17
N ALA A 145 9.62 -73.60 6.14
CA ALA A 145 10.72 -74.57 6.27
C ALA A 145 10.90 -75.48 5.02
N SER A 146 9.87 -75.56 4.18
CA SER A 146 9.84 -76.28 2.91
C SER A 146 10.67 -75.62 1.80
N TRP A 147 11.05 -74.35 1.96
CA TRP A 147 11.75 -73.60 0.91
C TRP A 147 13.16 -74.12 0.64
N ASN A 148 13.60 -74.03 -0.62
CA ASN A 148 14.99 -74.33 -0.98
C ASN A 148 15.91 -73.16 -0.62
N VAL A 149 17.21 -73.43 -0.51
CA VAL A 149 18.22 -72.42 -0.14
C VAL A 149 18.29 -71.25 -1.13
N THR A 150 18.10 -71.50 -2.42
CA THR A 150 18.10 -70.47 -3.47
C THR A 150 16.95 -69.48 -3.29
N ARG A 151 15.75 -69.97 -2.94
CA ARG A 151 14.56 -69.16 -2.70
C ARG A 151 14.70 -68.37 -1.39
N LEU A 152 15.21 -69.00 -0.34
CA LEU A 152 15.52 -68.32 0.94
C LEU A 152 16.57 -67.21 0.77
N ARG A 153 17.59 -67.42 -0.06
CA ARG A 153 18.58 -66.37 -0.39
C ARG A 153 17.97 -65.23 -1.20
N SER A 154 17.02 -65.50 -2.08
CA SER A 154 16.29 -64.46 -2.83
C SER A 154 15.46 -63.61 -1.87
N ALA A 155 14.70 -64.24 -0.98
CA ALA A 155 13.91 -63.54 0.03
C ALA A 155 14.81 -62.74 1.01
N ALA A 156 15.93 -63.30 1.44
CA ALA A 156 16.92 -62.60 2.26
C ALA A 156 17.54 -61.39 1.54
N ARG A 157 17.74 -61.46 0.22
CA ARG A 157 18.19 -60.32 -0.60
C ARG A 157 17.13 -59.24 -0.68
N GLU A 158 15.86 -59.62 -0.86
CA GLU A 158 14.72 -58.68 -0.91
C GLU A 158 14.48 -58.00 0.44
N GLN A 159 14.71 -58.71 1.55
CA GLN A 159 14.68 -58.14 2.90
C GLN A 159 15.98 -57.43 3.34
N GLY A 160 17.02 -57.42 2.50
CA GLY A 160 18.27 -56.71 2.77
C GLY A 160 19.20 -57.35 3.82
N VAL A 161 19.07 -58.64 4.09
CA VAL A 161 19.91 -59.38 5.05
C VAL A 161 21.36 -59.44 4.57
N SER A 162 22.30 -58.86 5.32
CA SER A 162 23.72 -58.87 4.95
C SER A 162 24.36 -60.26 5.12
N GLY A 163 25.15 -60.70 4.14
CA GLY A 163 25.88 -61.99 4.24
C GLY A 163 25.06 -63.25 3.92
N TYR A 164 23.82 -63.09 3.43
CA TYR A 164 22.88 -64.17 3.09
C TYR A 164 23.47 -65.29 2.20
N SER A 165 24.43 -64.98 1.34
CA SER A 165 25.05 -65.97 0.44
C SER A 165 25.86 -67.04 1.16
N ARG A 166 26.37 -66.76 2.37
CA ARG A 166 27.21 -67.68 3.15
C ARG A 166 26.43 -68.45 4.22
N MET A 167 25.15 -68.14 4.39
CA MET A 167 24.29 -68.76 5.39
C MET A 167 23.78 -70.12 4.91
N SER A 168 23.65 -71.06 5.86
CA SER A 168 23.03 -72.37 5.66
C SER A 168 21.50 -72.25 5.58
N LYS A 169 20.81 -73.31 5.14
CA LYS A 169 19.33 -73.32 5.04
C LYS A 169 18.67 -72.93 6.37
N GLN A 170 19.15 -73.48 7.49
CA GLN A 170 18.60 -73.22 8.82
C GLN A 170 18.85 -71.77 9.25
N GLN A 171 20.07 -71.26 9.04
CA GLN A 171 20.39 -69.86 9.35
C GLN A 171 19.57 -68.85 8.55
N LEU A 172 19.22 -69.18 7.30
CA LEU A 172 18.35 -68.33 6.50
C LEU A 172 16.89 -68.37 6.98
N LEU A 173 16.41 -69.51 7.47
CA LEU A 173 15.06 -69.61 8.04
C LEU A 173 14.97 -68.84 9.36
N ASP A 174 15.97 -68.96 10.23
CA ASP A 174 16.01 -68.27 11.53
C ASP A 174 16.07 -66.74 11.42
N VAL A 175 16.61 -66.21 10.33
CA VAL A 175 16.69 -64.75 10.09
C VAL A 175 15.43 -64.20 9.41
N LEU A 176 14.69 -65.06 8.72
CA LEU A 176 13.54 -64.67 7.90
C LEU A 176 12.18 -64.91 8.59
N ILE A 177 12.14 -65.74 9.64
CA ILE A 177 10.97 -66.03 10.50
C ILE A 177 11.13 -65.27 11.82
#